data_AF-A0A662SWL7-F1
#
_entry.id   AF-A0A662SWL7-F1
#
_cell.length_a   1.000
_cell.length_b   1.000
_cell.length_c   1.000
_cell.angle_alpha   90.00
_cell.angle_beta   90.00
_cell.angle_gamma   90.00
#
_symmetry.space_group_name_H-M   'P 1'
#
loop_
_entity.id
_entity.type
_entity.pdbx_description
1 polymer ?
#
loop_
_entity_poly.entity_id
_entity_poly.type
_entity_poly.pdbx_seq_one_letter_code
_entity_poly.pdbx_strand_id
1 'polypeptide(L)'
;MGEGLREILLIHLVLLASTRFGEGPFEGVSGKIEEFFHGLEQLIQDISALFIDLGRVLAGALIVIGAVLWASGVFRYTGFRLMTGGVILLILLSIL
;
A
#
# COMPACT_ATOMS: atom_id res chain seq x y z
N MET A 1 53.15 -33.49 4.59
CA MET A 1 51.70 -33.65 4.36
C MET A 1 50.89 -32.90 5.43
N GLY A 2 51.27 -31.64 5.75
CA GLY A 2 50.70 -30.89 6.89
C GLY A 2 50.36 -29.42 6.61
N GLU A 3 50.78 -28.88 5.46
CA GLU A 3 50.55 -27.47 5.11
C GLU A 3 49.20 -27.26 4.40
N GLY A 4 48.87 -28.09 3.41
CA GLY A 4 47.57 -27.98 2.70
C GLY A 4 46.34 -28.20 3.60
N LEU A 5 46.43 -29.05 4.62
CA LEU A 5 45.32 -29.26 5.57
C LEU A 5 45.12 -28.04 6.48
N ARG A 6 46.21 -27.35 6.85
CA ARG A 6 46.16 -26.12 7.65
C ARG A 6 45.54 -24.98 6.86
N GLU A 7 45.90 -24.84 5.58
CA GLU A 7 45.32 -23.82 4.70
C GLU A 7 43.83 -24.05 4.48
N ILE A 8 43.40 -25.30 4.25
CA ILE A 8 41.98 -25.64 4.09
C ILE A 8 41.19 -25.33 5.37
N LEU A 9 41.75 -25.64 6.55
CA LEU A 9 41.13 -25.32 7.83
C LEU A 9 41.05 -23.81 8.08
N LEU A 10 42.08 -23.05 7.71
CA LEU A 10 42.08 -21.60 7.83
C LEU A 10 41.05 -20.95 6.90
N ILE A 11 40.94 -21.43 5.65
CA ILE A 11 39.93 -20.96 4.71
C ILE A 11 38.51 -21.27 5.23
N HIS A 12 38.28 -22.49 5.75
CA HIS A 12 36.99 -22.86 6.34
C HIS A 12 36.67 -22.02 7.58
N LEU A 13 37.66 -21.73 8.43
CA LEU A 13 37.46 -20.94 9.65
C LEU A 13 37.17 -19.48 9.33
N VAL A 14 37.83 -18.92 8.31
CA VAL A 14 37.56 -17.56 7.80
C VAL A 14 36.17 -17.48 7.16
N LEU A 15 35.75 -18.50 6.41
CA LEU A 15 34.39 -18.56 5.83
C LEU A 15 33.31 -18.69 6.90
N LEU A 16 33.57 -19.49 7.95
CA LEU A 16 32.64 -19.64 9.07
C LEU A 16 32.56 -18.36 9.90
N ALA A 17 33.69 -17.68 10.10
CA ALA A 17 33.73 -16.41 10.82
C ALA A 17 32.99 -15.30 10.05
N SER A 18 33.13 -15.21 8.72
CA SER A 18 32.44 -14.20 7.91
C SER A 18 30.92 -14.35 7.93
N THR A 19 30.39 -15.58 8.00
CA THR A 19 28.94 -15.81 8.15
C THR A 19 28.39 -15.37 9.52
N ARG A 20 29.22 -15.28 10.56
CA ARG A 20 28.81 -14.90 11.92
C ARG A 20 28.91 -13.41 12.21
N PHE A 21 29.51 -12.62 11.32
CA PHE A 21 29.51 -11.16 11.43
C PHE A 21 28.14 -10.51 11.13
N GLY A 22 27.17 -11.28 10.63
CA GLY A 22 25.78 -10.83 10.45
C GLY A 22 24.97 -10.77 11.75
N GLU A 23 25.28 -11.62 12.73
CA GLU A 23 24.49 -11.81 13.98
C GLU A 23 24.83 -10.77 15.07
N GLY A 24 24.98 -9.51 14.69
CA GLY A 24 25.26 -8.41 15.60
C GLY A 24 23.99 -7.82 16.24
N PRO A 25 24.09 -7.09 17.35
CA PRO A 25 22.94 -6.40 17.99
C PRO A 25 22.23 -5.36 17.09
N PHE A 26 22.80 -5.06 15.92
CA PHE A 26 22.20 -4.22 14.88
C PHE A 26 21.12 -4.95 14.05
N GLU A 27 21.12 -6.28 13.99
CA GLU A 27 20.13 -7.09 13.25
C GLU A 27 18.74 -7.03 13.92
N GLY A 28 18.70 -6.93 15.26
CA GLY A 28 17.46 -6.69 16.01
C GLY A 28 16.93 -5.26 15.89
N VAL A 29 17.77 -4.29 15.52
CA VAL A 29 17.37 -2.91 15.27
C VAL A 29 16.85 -2.76 13.84
N SER A 30 17.50 -3.38 12.85
CA SER A 30 16.99 -3.41 11.47
C SER A 30 15.63 -4.08 11.38
N GLY A 31 15.42 -5.22 12.06
CA GLY A 31 14.14 -5.93 12.05
C GLY A 31 12.98 -5.10 12.62
N LYS A 32 13.21 -4.36 13.72
CA LYS A 32 12.19 -3.47 14.31
C LYS A 32 11.87 -2.25 13.44
N ILE A 33 12.87 -1.71 12.76
CA ILE A 33 12.68 -0.60 11.83
C ILE A 33 11.87 -1.07 10.61
N GLU A 34 12.17 -2.25 10.09
CA GLU A 34 11.45 -2.85 8.96
C GLU A 34 10.00 -3.17 9.32
N GLU A 35 9.74 -3.71 10.51
CA GLU A 35 8.39 -3.95 11.03
C GLU A 35 7.59 -2.64 11.19
N PHE A 36 8.24 -1.55 11.63
CA PHE A 36 7.63 -0.23 11.71
C PHE A 36 7.27 0.35 10.33
N PHE A 37 8.17 0.26 9.35
CA PHE A 37 7.89 0.70 7.98
C PHE A 37 6.78 -0.12 7.34
N HIS A 38 6.75 -1.43 7.58
CA HIS A 38 5.67 -2.30 7.10
C HIS A 38 4.32 -1.91 7.72
N GLY A 39 4.30 -1.60 9.02
CA GLY A 39 3.10 -1.09 9.69
C GLY A 39 2.63 0.26 9.13
N LEU A 40 3.55 1.16 8.77
CA LEU A 40 3.20 2.42 8.11
C LEU A 40 2.65 2.21 6.69
N GLU A 41 3.26 1.31 5.91
CA GLU A 41 2.79 0.97 4.57
C GLU A 41 1.37 0.40 4.63
N GLN A 42 1.13 -0.52 5.57
CA GLN A 42 -0.18 -1.11 5.78
C GLN A 42 -1.22 -0.07 6.24
N LEU A 43 -0.85 0.84 7.13
CA LEU A 43 -1.72 1.94 7.54
C LEU A 43 -2.10 2.85 6.35
N ILE A 44 -1.14 3.17 5.48
CA ILE A 44 -1.39 3.97 4.28
C ILE A 44 -2.33 3.23 3.31
N GLN A 45 -2.14 1.92 3.14
CA GLN A 45 -3.03 1.09 2.33
C GLN A 45 -4.46 1.06 2.90
N ASP A 46 -4.61 0.86 4.21
CA ASP A 46 -5.91 0.84 4.89
C ASP A 46 -6.64 2.19 4.76
N ILE A 47 -5.92 3.30 4.99
CA ILE A 47 -6.47 4.64 4.81
C ILE A 47 -6.90 4.84 3.35
N SER A 48 -6.08 4.41 2.39
CA SER A 48 -6.39 4.56 0.96
C SER A 48 -7.64 3.77 0.58
N ALA A 49 -7.79 2.54 1.09
CA ALA A 49 -8.97 1.72 0.89
C ALA A 49 -10.23 2.39 1.47
N LEU A 50 -10.15 2.97 2.67
CA LEU A 50 -11.25 3.72 3.28
C LEU A 50 -11.66 4.93 2.43
N PHE A 51 -10.70 5.68 1.87
CA PHE A 51 -11.00 6.80 0.98
C PHE A 51 -11.67 6.35 -0.31
N ILE A 52 -11.26 5.20 -0.88
CA ILE A 52 -11.89 4.64 -2.08
C ILE A 52 -13.34 4.25 -1.78
N ASP A 53 -13.60 3.58 -0.66
CA ASP A 53 -14.95 3.17 -0.27
C ASP A 53 -15.85 4.38 0.02
N LEU A 54 -15.37 5.37 0.76
CA LEU A 54 -16.10 6.62 0.97
C LEU A 54 -16.39 7.34 -0.35
N GLY A 55 -15.41 7.38 -1.25
CA GLY A 55 -15.57 7.94 -2.59
C GLY A 55 -16.68 7.24 -3.38
N ARG A 56 -16.76 5.91 -3.32
CA ARG A 56 -17.79 5.12 -4.01
C ARG A 56 -19.18 5.41 -3.47
N VAL A 57 -19.33 5.49 -2.14
CA VAL A 57 -20.61 5.87 -1.52
C VAL A 57 -21.02 7.28 -1.93
N LEU A 58 -20.09 8.23 -1.91
CA LEU A 58 -20.35 9.62 -2.29
C LEU A 58 -20.76 9.74 -3.76
N ALA A 59 -20.04 9.04 -4.64
CA ALA A 59 -20.32 9.00 -6.06
C ALA A 59 -21.70 8.40 -6.36
N GLY A 60 -22.06 7.30 -5.68
CA GLY A 60 -23.40 6.72 -5.74
C GLY A 60 -24.49 7.70 -5.28
N ALA A 61 -24.27 8.40 -4.15
CA ALA A 61 -25.19 9.41 -3.66
C ALA A 61 -25.38 10.56 -4.66
N LEU A 62 -24.30 11.06 -5.26
CA LEU A 62 -24.35 12.11 -6.29
C LEU A 62 -25.17 11.68 -7.52
N ILE A 63 -25.02 10.42 -7.96
CA ILE A 63 -25.79 9.88 -9.07
C ILE A 63 -27.29 9.82 -8.72
N VAL A 64 -27.63 9.28 -7.54
CA VAL A 64 -29.04 9.15 -7.10
C VAL A 64 -29.68 10.53 -6.95
N ILE A 65 -29.00 11.47 -6.28
CA ILE A 65 -29.48 12.85 -6.11
C ILE A 65 -29.63 13.53 -7.48
N GLY A 66 -28.65 13.36 -8.37
CA GLY A 66 -28.71 13.86 -9.74
C GLY A 66 -29.91 13.30 -10.52
N ALA A 67 -30.20 12.01 -10.38
CA ALA A 67 -31.35 11.33 -10.98
C ALA A 67 -32.68 11.96 -10.51
N VAL A 68 -32.81 12.14 -9.20
CA VAL A 68 -34.01 12.68 -8.56
C VAL A 68 -34.23 14.14 -8.99
N LEU A 69 -33.17 14.94 -9.01
CA LEU A 69 -33.23 16.34 -9.47
C LEU A 69 -33.54 16.46 -10.95
N TRP A 70 -33.07 15.52 -11.76
CA TRP A 70 -33.37 15.47 -13.19
C TRP A 70 -34.83 15.08 -13.45
N ALA A 71 -35.35 14.09 -12.71
CA ALA A 71 -36.72 13.62 -12.80
C ALA A 71 -37.75 14.64 -12.31
N SER A 72 -37.43 15.40 -11.25
CA SER A 72 -38.34 16.40 -10.68
C SER A 72 -38.56 17.64 -11.57
N GLY A 73 -37.73 17.84 -12.59
CA GLY A 73 -37.85 18.95 -13.53
C GLY A 73 -37.47 20.33 -12.97
N VAL A 74 -37.28 20.46 -11.65
CA VAL A 74 -36.96 21.73 -10.97
C VAL A 74 -35.54 22.21 -11.31
N PHE A 75 -34.58 21.29 -11.36
CA PHE A 75 -33.16 21.59 -11.60
C PHE A 75 -32.54 20.63 -12.62
N ARG A 76 -33.18 20.47 -13.78
CA ARG A 76 -32.82 19.43 -14.77
C ARG A 76 -31.37 19.50 -15.26
N TYR A 77 -30.85 20.70 -15.53
CA TYR A 77 -29.45 20.89 -15.96
C TYR A 77 -28.44 20.57 -14.84
N THR A 78 -28.74 20.99 -13.61
CA THR A 78 -27.91 20.72 -12.43
C THR A 78 -27.93 19.22 -12.07
N GLY A 79 -29.08 18.56 -12.15
CA GLY A 79 -29.23 17.12 -11.91
C GLY A 79 -28.42 16.28 -12.89
N PHE A 80 -28.49 16.62 -14.19
CA PHE A 80 -27.68 15.94 -15.21
C PHE A 80 -26.17 16.13 -14.97
N ARG A 81 -25.74 17.34 -14.58
CA ARG A 81 -24.33 17.63 -14.26
C ARG A 81 -23.86 16.91 -12.99
N LEU A 82 -24.73 16.73 -11.99
CA LEU A 82 -24.44 15.96 -10.79
C LEU A 82 -24.27 14.47 -11.10
N MET A 83 -25.16 13.92 -11.92
CA MET A 83 -25.09 12.54 -12.41
C MET A 83 -23.79 12.27 -13.14
N THR A 84 -23.43 13.10 -14.12
CA THR A 84 -22.18 12.92 -14.86
C THR A 84 -20.96 13.08 -13.96
N GLY A 85 -20.98 14.02 -13.00
CA GLY A 85 -19.92 14.15 -11.99
C GLY A 85 -19.76 12.90 -11.12
N GLY A 86 -20.86 12.32 -10.64
CA GLY A 86 -20.82 11.08 -9.86
C GLY A 86 -20.36 9.87 -10.69
N VAL A 87 -20.77 9.77 -11.96
CA VAL A 87 -20.29 8.70 -12.87
C VAL A 87 -18.80 8.84 -13.14
N ILE A 88 -18.30 10.04 -13.42
CA ILE A 88 -16.87 10.30 -13.61
C ILE A 88 -16.09 9.93 -12.35
N LEU A 89 -16.61 10.29 -11.17
CA LEU A 89 -15.99 9.95 -9.90
C LEU A 89 -15.93 8.42 -9.69
N LEU A 90 -16.99 7.67 -10.02
CA LEU A 90 -16.96 6.20 -9.99
C LEU A 90 -15.91 5.62 -10.95
N ILE A 91 -15.79 6.18 -12.16
CA ILE A 91 -14.79 5.73 -13.14
C ILE A 91 -13.38 5.96 -12.59
N LEU A 92 -13.10 7.14 -12.02
CA LEU A 92 -11.81 7.44 -11.40
C LEU A 92 -11.48 6.48 -10.26
N LEU A 93 -12.46 6.21 -9.38
CA LEU A 93 -12.33 5.26 -8.26
C LEU A 93 -12.28 3.78 -8.69
N SER A 94 -12.60 3.48 -9.96
CA SER A 94 -12.50 2.13 -10.51
C SER A 94 -11.15 1.88 -11.17
N ILE A 95 -10.40 2.93 -11.49
CA ILE A 95 -9.07 2.86 -12.11
C ILE A 95 -7.97 2.92 -11.04
N LEU A 96 -8.25 3.57 -9.92
CA LEU A 96 -7.40 3.64 -8.73
C LEU A 96 -7.49 2.34 -7.91
#